data_AF-C7QIB8-F1
#
_entry.id   AF-C7QIB8-F1
#
_cell.length_a   1.000
_cell.length_b   1.000
_cell.length_c   1.000
_cell.angle_alpha   90.00
_cell.angle_beta   90.00
_cell.angle_gamma   90.00
#
_symmetry.space_group_name_H-M   'P 1'
#
loop_
_entity.id
_entity.type
_entity.pdbx_description
1 polymer ?
#
loop_
_entity_poly.entity_id
_entity_poly.type
_entity_poly.pdbx_seq_one_letter_code
_entity_poly.pdbx_strand_id
1 'polypeptide(L)'
;MRRRVDESLANPNRKGRLTLEERGRLAIERENQDMAPPEGDRWSNWVDAGHGPEPLPEWVITEQGACDHELGVLKTGKEADVFLVRRVFPDTGAEVTMAAKRYRSNEHRSFHRDAGYLEGRRLRRTRDMRAIEGRTSFGMNLIAQQWAIAEFGALSELWLAGVPVPYPVQLYGTELLMEFVGDPDGTAAPRLAQLRPEPDELLDLWEQLVSALLALAERGQTHGDLSPYNILVHHGRLVLIDLPQVVDVVINPNGRDFLSRDVHNVAKWFLAHGLPERIGDPEHLLDLLAGEARLT
;
A
#
# COMPACT_ATOMS: atom_id res chain seq x y z
N MET A 1 50.55 -56.17 -14.05
CA MET A 1 49.63 -56.32 -15.20
C MET A 1 48.40 -55.46 -14.90
N ARG A 2 48.35 -54.21 -15.44
CA ARG A 2 47.30 -53.69 -16.36
C ARG A 2 45.88 -53.72 -15.75
N ARG A 3 45.08 -52.64 -15.61
CA ARG A 3 44.86 -51.39 -16.38
C ARG A 3 44.11 -50.39 -15.47
N ARG A 4 44.59 -49.16 -15.35
CA ARG A 4 44.07 -47.89 -15.94
C ARG A 4 42.74 -47.39 -15.37
N VAL A 5 42.90 -46.40 -14.48
CA VAL A 5 42.01 -45.26 -14.26
C VAL A 5 41.79 -44.55 -15.60
N ASP A 6 40.54 -44.23 -15.93
CA ASP A 6 40.21 -43.44 -17.12
C ASP A 6 40.10 -41.96 -16.69
N GLU A 7 41.19 -41.22 -16.89
CA GLU A 7 41.16 -39.76 -17.04
C GLU A 7 40.84 -39.43 -18.50
N SER A 8 39.64 -38.92 -18.77
CA SER A 8 39.36 -38.13 -19.97
C SER A 8 37.99 -37.45 -19.79
N LEU A 9 37.72 -36.16 -19.96
CA LEU A 9 38.47 -34.97 -20.38
C LEU A 9 37.68 -33.77 -19.83
N ALA A 10 38.32 -32.92 -19.05
CA ALA A 10 37.94 -31.52 -19.04
C ALA A 10 38.08 -31.00 -20.48
N ASN A 11 37.05 -30.35 -21.00
CA ASN A 11 37.13 -29.64 -22.28
C ASN A 11 37.13 -28.12 -22.05
N PRO A 12 38.31 -27.50 -21.93
CA PRO A 12 38.45 -26.06 -21.82
C PRO A 12 38.56 -25.45 -23.22
N ASN A 13 37.45 -25.33 -23.96
CA ASN A 13 37.31 -24.38 -25.07
C ASN A 13 35.96 -24.52 -25.77
N ARG A 14 34.97 -23.71 -25.35
CA ARG A 14 33.96 -23.20 -26.28
C ARG A 14 34.02 -21.67 -26.23
N LYS A 15 34.99 -21.10 -26.94
CA LYS A 15 34.89 -19.71 -27.41
C LYS A 15 33.84 -19.68 -28.53
N GLY A 16 32.57 -19.83 -28.15
CA GLY A 16 31.46 -19.46 -29.03
C GLY A 16 31.52 -17.95 -29.23
N ARG A 17 31.59 -17.50 -30.48
CA ARG A 17 31.53 -16.08 -30.82
C ARG A 17 30.13 -15.60 -30.44
N LEU A 18 30.02 -14.90 -29.30
CA LEU A 18 28.79 -14.26 -28.83
C LEU A 18 28.12 -13.52 -29.99
N THR A 19 26.82 -13.70 -30.15
CA THR A 19 26.04 -12.98 -31.16
C THR A 19 26.06 -11.47 -30.86
N LEU A 20 25.71 -10.64 -31.85
CA LEU A 20 25.68 -9.19 -31.67
C LEU A 20 24.67 -8.78 -30.58
N GLU A 21 23.55 -9.50 -30.49
CA GLU A 21 22.52 -9.32 -29.45
C GLU A 21 23.01 -9.77 -28.07
N GLU A 22 23.72 -10.91 -27.97
CA GLU A 22 24.29 -11.36 -26.69
C GLU A 22 25.40 -10.42 -26.20
N ARG A 23 26.21 -9.87 -27.11
CA ARG A 23 27.21 -8.85 -26.77
C ARG A 23 26.56 -7.54 -26.33
N GLY A 24 25.47 -7.12 -26.99
CA GLY A 24 24.68 -5.96 -26.59
C GLY A 24 24.07 -6.15 -25.21
N ARG A 25 23.46 -7.31 -24.94
CA ARG A 25 22.90 -7.65 -23.63
C ARG A 25 23.95 -7.66 -22.54
N LEU A 26 25.11 -8.28 -22.78
CA LEU A 26 26.23 -8.32 -21.83
C LEU A 26 26.88 -6.95 -21.60
N ALA A 27 26.88 -6.07 -22.61
CA ALA A 27 27.37 -4.70 -22.47
C ALA A 27 26.40 -3.86 -21.63
N ILE A 28 25.10 -3.98 -21.85
CA ILE A 28 24.05 -3.34 -21.03
C ILE A 28 24.08 -3.89 -19.61
N GLU A 29 24.22 -5.22 -19.43
CA GLU A 29 24.37 -5.84 -18.11
C GLU A 29 25.62 -5.34 -17.37
N ARG A 30 26.74 -5.11 -18.09
CA ARG A 30 27.95 -4.52 -17.51
C ARG A 30 27.81 -3.04 -17.16
N GLU A 31 27.26 -2.22 -18.05
CA GLU A 31 26.98 -0.81 -17.76
C GLU A 31 25.98 -0.67 -16.60
N ASN A 32 24.97 -1.54 -16.53
CA ASN A 32 24.04 -1.58 -15.41
C ASN A 32 24.70 -2.08 -14.11
N GLN A 33 25.69 -2.96 -14.17
CA GLN A 33 26.50 -3.36 -13.01
C GLN A 33 27.39 -2.23 -12.50
N ASP A 34 27.96 -1.43 -13.39
CA ASP A 34 28.76 -0.25 -13.00
C ASP A 34 27.87 0.87 -12.42
N MET A 35 26.56 0.85 -12.71
CA MET A 35 25.53 1.74 -12.16
C MET A 35 24.71 1.11 -11.03
N ALA A 36 25.02 -0.12 -10.61
CA ALA A 36 24.31 -0.81 -9.54
C ALA A 36 24.69 -0.19 -8.18
N PRO A 37 23.76 -0.21 -7.20
CA PRO A 37 24.08 0.27 -5.87
C PRO A 37 25.16 -0.60 -5.21
N PRO A 38 25.94 -0.03 -4.26
CA PRO A 38 26.97 -0.77 -3.53
C PRO A 38 26.37 -1.91 -2.68
N GLU A 39 25.11 -1.77 -2.27
CA GLU A 39 24.31 -2.76 -1.57
C GLU A 39 22.83 -2.65 -2.01
N GLY A 40 22.04 -3.72 -1.89
CA GLY A 40 20.61 -3.70 -2.21
C GLY A 40 20.29 -4.09 -3.64
N ASP A 41 18.99 -4.13 -3.94
CA ASP A 41 18.47 -4.56 -5.25
C ASP A 41 18.40 -3.41 -6.25
N ARG A 42 18.22 -2.17 -5.75
CA ARG A 42 18.14 -0.95 -6.56
C ARG A 42 18.52 0.29 -5.77
N TRP A 43 18.92 1.36 -6.46
CA TRP A 43 18.93 2.70 -5.87
C TRP A 43 17.52 3.13 -5.47
N SER A 44 17.42 3.87 -4.38
CA SER A 44 16.18 4.57 -4.04
C SER A 44 15.76 5.49 -5.18
N ASN A 45 14.50 5.39 -5.56
CA ASN A 45 13.84 6.28 -6.52
C ASN A 45 13.32 7.58 -5.88
N TRP A 46 13.74 7.92 -4.66
CA TRP A 46 13.25 9.08 -3.92
C TRP A 46 13.30 10.38 -4.74
N VAL A 47 14.41 10.64 -5.44
CA VAL A 47 14.61 11.90 -6.21
C VAL A 47 13.55 12.13 -7.28
N ASP A 48 13.10 11.07 -7.95
CA ASP A 48 12.16 11.15 -9.08
C ASP A 48 10.71 10.86 -8.69
N ALA A 49 10.45 10.58 -7.40
CA ALA A 49 9.13 10.22 -6.90
C ALA A 49 8.34 11.44 -6.42
N GLY A 50 7.01 11.31 -6.37
CA GLY A 50 6.17 12.20 -5.57
C GLY A 50 6.33 11.86 -4.09
N HIS A 51 6.46 12.86 -3.22
CA HIS A 51 6.72 12.67 -1.79
C HIS A 51 5.48 12.85 -0.93
N GLY A 52 5.43 12.11 0.17
CA GLY A 52 4.40 12.25 1.19
C GLY A 52 4.30 13.68 1.74
N PRO A 53 3.22 13.97 2.48
CA PRO A 53 3.01 15.30 3.03
C PRO A 53 4.07 15.67 4.06
N GLU A 54 4.40 16.97 4.13
CA GLU A 54 5.26 17.54 5.17
C GLU A 54 4.48 17.77 6.49
N PRO A 55 5.16 17.73 7.66
CA PRO A 55 6.57 17.37 7.83
C PRO A 55 6.82 15.88 7.61
N LEU A 56 7.95 15.54 6.97
CA LEU A 56 8.35 14.15 6.78
C LEU A 56 8.65 13.52 8.16
N PRO A 57 8.17 12.31 8.46
CA PRO A 57 8.60 11.57 9.63
C PRO A 57 10.11 11.37 9.66
N GLU A 58 10.72 11.46 10.84
CA GLU A 58 12.19 11.39 11.02
C GLU A 58 12.81 10.06 10.53
N TRP A 59 12.01 9.00 10.45
CA TRP A 59 12.45 7.69 9.97
C TRP A 59 12.55 7.61 8.44
N VAL A 60 12.05 8.61 7.70
CA VAL A 60 12.10 8.61 6.23
C VAL A 60 13.51 8.97 5.76
N ILE A 61 14.16 8.00 5.10
CA ILE A 61 15.47 8.19 4.46
C ILE A 61 15.25 8.83 3.07
N THR A 62 15.85 10.00 2.89
CA THR A 62 15.68 10.89 1.71
C THR A 62 16.97 11.09 0.91
N GLU A 63 18.08 10.55 1.42
CA GLU A 63 19.42 10.79 0.94
C GLU A 63 19.65 10.21 -0.46
N GLN A 64 20.27 11.01 -1.32
CA GLN A 64 20.75 10.56 -2.60
C GLN A 64 21.88 9.54 -2.38
N GLY A 65 21.66 8.30 -2.81
CA GLY A 65 22.56 7.17 -2.52
C GLY A 65 21.97 6.15 -1.54
N ALA A 66 20.76 6.37 -1.03
CA ALA A 66 20.02 5.30 -0.36
C ALA A 66 19.69 4.15 -1.34
N CYS A 67 19.67 2.94 -0.82
CA CYS A 67 19.47 1.70 -1.57
C CYS A 67 18.27 0.94 -1.01
N ASP A 68 17.42 0.39 -1.87
CA ASP A 68 16.26 -0.40 -1.49
C ASP A 68 16.56 -1.90 -1.65
N HIS A 69 16.15 -2.69 -0.65
CA HIS A 69 16.19 -4.15 -0.63
C HIS A 69 14.77 -4.73 -0.63
N GLU A 70 14.51 -5.70 -1.51
CA GLU A 70 13.27 -6.46 -1.53
C GLU A 70 13.32 -7.60 -0.50
N LEU A 71 12.54 -7.48 0.57
CA LEU A 71 12.49 -8.51 1.62
C LEU A 71 11.47 -9.61 1.33
N GLY A 72 10.57 -9.38 0.37
CA GLY A 72 9.61 -10.39 -0.10
C GLY A 72 8.17 -9.88 -0.16
N VAL A 73 7.25 -10.80 -0.47
CA VAL A 73 5.83 -10.50 -0.61
C VAL A 73 5.14 -10.54 0.76
N LEU A 74 4.48 -9.45 1.13
CA LEU A 74 3.66 -9.37 2.34
C LEU A 74 2.22 -9.86 2.08
N LYS A 75 1.63 -9.42 0.96
CA LYS A 75 0.24 -9.76 0.58
C LYS A 75 0.12 -9.77 -0.94
N THR A 76 -0.47 -10.83 -1.50
CA THR A 76 -0.87 -10.84 -2.91
C THR A 76 -2.33 -10.42 -3.04
N GLY A 77 -2.64 -9.67 -4.09
CA GLY A 77 -3.98 -9.19 -4.35
C GLY A 77 -4.34 -9.26 -5.83
N LYS A 78 -5.64 -9.15 -6.13
CA LYS A 78 -6.14 -9.15 -7.51
C LYS A 78 -5.63 -7.93 -8.29
N GLU A 79 -5.48 -6.79 -7.62
CA GLU A 79 -5.22 -5.50 -8.24
C GLU A 79 -3.83 -4.96 -7.94
N ALA A 80 -3.28 -5.31 -6.78
CA ALA A 80 -1.95 -4.93 -6.35
C ALA A 80 -1.39 -6.03 -5.44
N ASP A 81 -0.06 -6.14 -5.42
CA ASP A 81 0.64 -6.86 -4.38
C ASP A 81 1.31 -5.87 -3.44
N VAL A 82 1.49 -6.27 -2.19
CA VAL A 82 2.23 -5.53 -1.18
C VAL A 82 3.51 -6.31 -0.89
N PHE A 83 4.65 -5.63 -1.00
CA PHE A 83 5.98 -6.14 -0.71
C PHE A 83 6.54 -5.46 0.53
N LEU A 84 7.45 -6.12 1.21
CA LEU A 84 8.26 -5.53 2.25
C LEU A 84 9.57 -5.04 1.62
N VAL A 85 9.90 -3.77 1.82
CA VAL A 85 11.11 -3.14 1.27
C VAL A 85 11.88 -2.51 2.41
N ARG A 86 13.19 -2.74 2.46
CA ARG A 86 14.08 -2.06 3.40
C ARG A 86 14.96 -1.07 2.65
N ARG A 87 14.88 0.20 3.04
CA ARG A 87 15.79 1.24 2.55
C ARG A 87 16.95 1.39 3.52
N VAL A 88 18.17 1.45 2.99
CA VAL A 88 19.41 1.66 3.76
C VAL A 88 20.15 2.84 3.16
N PHE A 89 20.73 3.71 4.00
CA PHE A 89 21.73 4.68 3.57
C PHE A 89 23.13 4.23 4.07
N PRO A 90 23.98 3.69 3.17
CA PRO A 90 25.22 3.03 3.57
C PRO A 90 26.20 3.91 4.38
N ASP A 91 26.24 5.22 4.10
CA ASP A 91 27.21 6.13 4.73
C ASP A 91 26.95 6.31 6.23
N THR A 92 25.70 6.23 6.67
CA THR A 92 25.32 6.36 8.09
C THR A 92 24.89 5.03 8.72
N GLY A 93 24.57 4.03 7.91
CA GLY A 93 23.94 2.79 8.36
C GLY A 93 22.47 2.96 8.78
N ALA A 94 21.85 4.11 8.47
CA ALA A 94 20.42 4.30 8.70
C ALA A 94 19.62 3.31 7.84
N GLU A 95 18.62 2.66 8.44
CA GLU A 95 17.73 1.77 7.72
C GLU A 95 16.27 1.95 8.15
N VAL A 96 15.35 1.70 7.21
CA VAL A 96 13.92 1.70 7.48
C VAL A 96 13.19 0.65 6.64
N THR A 97 12.23 -0.02 7.25
CA THR A 97 11.34 -0.98 6.59
C THR A 97 10.02 -0.29 6.21
N MET A 98 9.58 -0.51 4.98
CA MET A 98 8.39 0.10 4.37
C MET A 98 7.56 -0.95 3.63
N ALA A 99 6.29 -0.66 3.42
CA ALA A 99 5.41 -1.45 2.57
C ALA A 99 5.35 -0.85 1.17
N ALA A 100 5.65 -1.65 0.15
CA ALA A 100 5.55 -1.26 -1.25
C ALA A 100 4.31 -1.89 -1.91
N LYS A 101 3.29 -1.07 -2.16
CA LYS A 101 2.09 -1.49 -2.89
C LYS A 101 2.28 -1.25 -4.38
N ARG A 102 2.36 -2.34 -5.16
CA ARG A 102 2.58 -2.32 -6.62
C ARG A 102 1.30 -2.70 -7.35
N TYR A 103 0.71 -1.76 -8.08
CA TYR A 103 -0.51 -2.03 -8.87
C TYR A 103 -0.19 -2.77 -10.15
N ARG A 104 -1.02 -3.77 -10.45
CA ARG A 104 -0.90 -4.61 -11.64
C ARG A 104 -1.61 -3.94 -12.83
N SER A 105 -1.00 -4.01 -14.00
CA SER A 105 -1.59 -3.56 -15.27
C SER A 105 -2.42 -4.65 -15.98
N ASN A 106 -2.87 -5.71 -15.30
CA ASN A 106 -3.36 -6.91 -15.99
C ASN A 106 -4.81 -6.83 -16.50
N GLU A 107 -5.04 -7.49 -17.65
CA GLU A 107 -6.29 -7.57 -18.42
C GLU A 107 -7.47 -8.30 -17.74
N HIS A 108 -7.34 -8.80 -16.50
CA HIS A 108 -8.35 -9.64 -15.86
C HIS A 108 -9.04 -9.00 -14.65
N ARG A 109 -9.26 -7.67 -14.67
CA ARG A 109 -10.11 -7.01 -13.68
C ARG A 109 -11.58 -7.28 -13.96
N SER A 110 -12.33 -7.63 -12.92
CA SER A 110 -13.79 -7.71 -12.97
C SER A 110 -14.36 -6.30 -12.81
N PHE A 111 -14.71 -5.66 -13.94
CA PHE A 111 -15.19 -4.28 -14.07
C PHE A 111 -16.48 -3.94 -13.32
N HIS A 112 -17.09 -4.87 -12.59
CA HIS A 112 -18.39 -4.64 -11.94
C HIS A 112 -18.36 -3.57 -10.84
N ARG A 113 -17.18 -3.02 -10.48
CA ARG A 113 -17.03 -1.88 -9.55
C ARG A 113 -16.27 -0.67 -10.13
N ASP A 114 -15.84 -0.70 -11.40
CA ASP A 114 -14.95 0.31 -11.96
C ASP A 114 -15.67 1.51 -12.60
N ALA A 115 -16.92 1.34 -13.05
CA ALA A 115 -17.63 2.38 -13.81
C ALA A 115 -17.89 3.65 -12.98
N GLY A 116 -18.29 3.51 -11.72
CA GLY A 116 -18.56 4.67 -10.86
C GLY A 116 -17.31 5.43 -10.37
N TYR A 117 -16.14 4.77 -10.32
CA TYR A 117 -14.92 5.36 -9.74
C TYR A 117 -14.05 6.13 -10.76
N LEU A 118 -14.16 5.80 -12.05
CA LEU A 118 -13.45 6.49 -13.13
C LEU A 118 -14.27 7.64 -13.76
N GLU A 119 -15.61 7.59 -13.66
CA GLU A 119 -16.51 8.58 -14.29
C GLU A 119 -16.30 10.04 -13.81
N GLY A 120 -15.81 10.24 -12.57
CA GLY A 120 -15.55 11.57 -12.02
C GLY A 120 -14.24 12.21 -12.49
N ARG A 121 -13.30 11.46 -13.08
CA ARG A 121 -11.93 11.95 -13.35
C ARG A 121 -11.75 12.24 -14.83
N ARG A 122 -11.64 13.54 -15.16
CA ARG A 122 -11.45 14.06 -16.53
C ARG A 122 -10.17 13.54 -17.19
N LEU A 123 -10.22 12.36 -17.82
CA LEU A 123 -9.24 11.89 -18.80
C LEU A 123 -9.34 12.77 -20.06
N ARG A 124 -8.58 13.87 -20.07
CA ARG A 124 -8.64 14.93 -21.11
C ARG A 124 -8.03 14.55 -22.47
N ARG A 125 -7.64 13.29 -22.70
CA ARG A 125 -6.97 12.88 -23.95
C ARG A 125 -7.69 11.71 -24.60
N THR A 126 -8.29 11.96 -25.76
CA THR A 126 -8.99 10.98 -26.60
C THR A 126 -8.13 9.77 -26.99
N ARG A 127 -6.81 9.93 -27.08
CA ARG A 127 -5.86 8.83 -27.34
C ARG A 127 -5.74 7.86 -26.17
N ASP A 128 -5.71 8.39 -24.95
CA ASP A 128 -5.56 7.60 -23.72
C ASP A 128 -6.84 6.81 -23.43
N MET A 129 -8.00 7.45 -23.65
CA MET A 129 -9.31 6.78 -23.60
C MET A 129 -9.40 5.60 -24.57
N ARG A 130 -8.96 5.77 -25.83
CA ARG A 130 -8.93 4.67 -26.82
C ARG A 130 -7.97 3.55 -26.42
N ALA A 131 -6.84 3.87 -25.80
CA ALA A 131 -5.87 2.89 -25.33
C ALA A 131 -6.42 2.06 -24.16
N ILE A 132 -7.22 2.69 -23.29
CA ILE A 132 -7.96 2.06 -22.19
C ILE A 132 -9.10 1.19 -22.73
N GLU A 133 -9.94 1.73 -23.62
CA GLU A 133 -11.04 1.00 -24.27
C GLU A 133 -10.50 -0.21 -25.05
N GLY A 134 -9.39 -0.03 -25.76
CA GLY A 134 -8.68 -1.09 -26.47
C GLY A 134 -7.86 -2.03 -25.59
N ARG A 135 -7.89 -1.85 -24.25
CA ARG A 135 -7.19 -2.68 -23.25
C ARG A 135 -5.70 -2.90 -23.54
N THR A 136 -5.07 -1.93 -24.19
CA THR A 136 -3.64 -2.02 -24.52
C THR A 136 -2.81 -2.05 -23.24
N SER A 137 -1.62 -2.66 -23.28
CA SER A 137 -0.68 -2.65 -22.14
C SER A 137 -0.43 -1.23 -21.61
N PHE A 138 -0.30 -0.25 -22.51
CA PHE A 138 -0.19 1.17 -22.17
C PHE A 138 -1.43 1.70 -21.44
N GLY A 139 -2.63 1.43 -21.95
CA GLY A 139 -3.89 1.85 -21.33
C GLY A 139 -4.09 1.23 -19.94
N MET A 140 -3.77 -0.05 -19.77
CA MET A 140 -3.86 -0.72 -18.49
C MET A 140 -2.83 -0.22 -17.47
N ASN A 141 -1.61 0.12 -17.93
CA ASN A 141 -0.61 0.75 -17.08
C ASN A 141 -1.05 2.16 -16.65
N LEU A 142 -1.68 2.94 -17.54
CA LEU A 142 -2.23 4.24 -17.19
C LEU A 142 -3.31 4.14 -16.10
N ILE A 143 -4.19 3.12 -16.19
CA ILE A 143 -5.17 2.84 -15.14
C ILE A 143 -4.44 2.55 -13.82
N ALA A 144 -3.47 1.62 -13.82
CA ALA A 144 -2.72 1.28 -12.60
C ALA A 144 -2.06 2.52 -11.96
N GLN A 145 -1.50 3.43 -12.76
CA GLN A 145 -0.95 4.70 -12.27
C GLN A 145 -2.03 5.57 -11.62
N GLN A 146 -3.21 5.68 -12.23
CA GLN A 146 -4.31 6.46 -11.66
C GLN A 146 -4.77 5.92 -10.30
N TRP A 147 -4.79 4.59 -10.12
CA TRP A 147 -5.11 3.98 -8.82
C TRP A 147 -4.05 4.31 -7.78
N ALA A 148 -2.77 4.21 -8.15
CA ALA A 148 -1.66 4.54 -7.26
C ALA A 148 -1.68 6.03 -6.85
N ILE A 149 -1.92 6.94 -7.81
CA ILE A 149 -2.09 8.39 -7.56
C ILE A 149 -3.28 8.64 -6.63
N ALA A 150 -4.41 7.97 -6.88
CA ALA A 150 -5.62 8.13 -6.07
C ALA A 150 -5.39 7.70 -4.63
N GLU A 151 -4.80 6.53 -4.40
CA GLU A 151 -4.54 6.01 -3.06
C GLU A 151 -3.49 6.85 -2.33
N PHE A 152 -2.42 7.26 -3.01
CA PHE A 152 -1.42 8.17 -2.47
C PHE A 152 -2.03 9.51 -2.02
N GLY A 153 -2.89 10.10 -2.86
CA GLY A 153 -3.60 11.34 -2.52
C GLY A 153 -4.54 11.17 -1.33
N ALA A 154 -5.33 10.10 -1.31
CA ALA A 154 -6.24 9.80 -0.20
C ALA A 154 -5.48 9.60 1.12
N LEU A 155 -4.42 8.78 1.13
CA LEU A 155 -3.59 8.58 2.32
C LEU A 155 -2.94 9.89 2.79
N SER A 156 -2.48 10.73 1.86
CA SER A 156 -1.84 12.00 2.21
C SER A 156 -2.82 12.95 2.90
N GLU A 157 -4.03 13.07 2.34
CA GLU A 157 -5.08 13.89 2.93
C GLU A 157 -5.54 13.39 4.30
N LEU A 158 -5.71 12.08 4.45
CA LEU A 158 -6.16 11.47 5.70
C LEU A 158 -5.09 11.56 6.79
N TRP A 159 -3.83 11.33 6.43
CA TRP A 159 -2.71 11.48 7.35
C TRP A 159 -2.58 12.93 7.85
N LEU A 160 -2.69 13.92 6.95
CA LEU A 160 -2.70 15.34 7.31
C LEU A 160 -3.89 15.73 8.21
N ALA A 161 -5.01 15.03 8.06
CA ALA A 161 -6.18 15.19 8.93
C ALA A 161 -6.04 14.48 10.29
N GLY A 162 -4.91 13.82 10.56
CA GLY A 162 -4.67 13.09 11.80
C GLY A 162 -5.40 11.75 11.88
N VAL A 163 -6.00 11.26 10.78
CA VAL A 163 -6.56 9.90 10.73
C VAL A 163 -5.40 8.92 10.82
N PRO A 164 -5.47 7.90 11.70
CA PRO A 164 -4.38 6.95 11.85
C PRO A 164 -4.34 5.99 10.66
N VAL A 165 -3.64 6.40 9.60
CA VAL A 165 -3.37 5.63 8.39
C VAL A 165 -1.85 5.49 8.20
N PRO A 166 -1.37 4.51 7.42
CA PRO A 166 0.04 4.43 7.07
C PRO A 166 0.50 5.71 6.38
N TYR A 167 1.61 6.29 6.85
CA TYR A 167 2.19 7.46 6.18
C TYR A 167 2.57 7.13 4.73
N PRO A 168 2.08 7.86 3.71
CA PRO A 168 2.42 7.60 2.32
C PRO A 168 3.78 8.21 1.98
N VAL A 169 4.86 7.43 2.11
CA VAL A 169 6.24 7.90 1.94
C VAL A 169 6.49 8.49 0.56
N GLN A 170 6.16 7.75 -0.49
CA GLN A 170 6.37 8.22 -1.86
C GLN A 170 5.58 7.42 -2.91
N LEU A 171 5.42 8.02 -4.08
CA LEU A 171 4.80 7.42 -5.25
C LEU A 171 5.72 7.51 -6.46
N TYR A 172 6.06 6.37 -7.06
CA TYR A 172 6.85 6.30 -8.29
C TYR A 172 6.18 5.36 -9.31
N GLY A 173 5.70 5.92 -10.41
CA GLY A 173 4.93 5.17 -11.42
C GLY A 173 3.68 4.52 -10.83
N THR A 174 3.69 3.19 -10.71
CA THR A 174 2.59 2.39 -10.12
C THR A 174 2.94 1.79 -8.76
N GLU A 175 4.04 2.24 -8.14
CA GLU A 175 4.49 1.79 -6.83
C GLU A 175 4.27 2.89 -5.79
N LEU A 176 3.49 2.56 -4.77
CA LEU A 176 3.26 3.37 -3.58
C LEU A 176 4.09 2.77 -2.43
N LEU A 177 5.08 3.51 -1.94
CA LEU A 177 5.77 3.19 -0.68
C LEU A 177 5.07 3.92 0.46
N MET A 178 4.80 3.19 1.54
CA MET A 178 4.14 3.69 2.74
C MET A 178 4.73 3.07 4.00
N GLU A 179 4.41 3.67 5.16
CA GLU A 179 4.75 3.16 6.48
C GLU A 179 4.42 1.67 6.58
N PHE A 180 5.41 0.87 6.98
CA PHE A 180 5.17 -0.49 7.39
C PHE A 180 4.72 -0.48 8.84
N VAL A 181 3.46 -0.87 9.09
CA VAL A 181 2.92 -1.00 10.44
C VAL A 181 3.28 -2.39 10.97
N GLY A 182 4.36 -2.46 11.72
CA GLY A 182 4.95 -3.70 12.21
C GLY A 182 6.30 -3.47 12.87
N ASP A 183 6.93 -4.55 13.30
CA ASP A 183 8.21 -4.49 13.99
C ASP A 183 9.39 -4.42 12.99
N PRO A 184 10.55 -3.87 13.40
CA PRO A 184 11.71 -3.69 12.53
C PRO A 184 12.25 -4.99 11.90
N ASP A 185 11.96 -6.14 12.51
CA ASP A 185 12.33 -7.47 12.00
C ASP A 185 11.48 -7.93 10.81
N GLY A 186 10.51 -7.12 10.37
CA GLY A 186 9.60 -7.42 9.27
C GLY A 186 8.31 -8.12 9.69
N THR A 187 8.08 -8.33 10.99
CA THR A 187 6.82 -8.87 11.51
C THR A 187 5.71 -7.82 11.39
N ALA A 188 4.71 -8.10 10.57
CA ALA A 188 3.58 -7.18 10.41
C ALA A 188 2.71 -7.14 11.67
N ALA A 189 2.18 -5.96 11.99
CA ALA A 189 1.25 -5.81 13.10
C ALA A 189 0.00 -6.70 12.90
N PRO A 190 -0.55 -7.26 13.99
CA PRO A 190 -1.77 -8.05 13.91
C PRO A 190 -2.97 -7.19 13.49
N ARG A 191 -3.91 -7.82 12.79
CA ARG A 191 -5.23 -7.23 12.54
C ARG A 191 -6.05 -7.26 13.83
N LEU A 192 -6.92 -6.27 14.04
CA LEU A 192 -7.84 -6.23 15.18
C LEU A 192 -8.62 -7.54 15.31
N ALA A 193 -9.08 -8.12 14.20
CA ALA A 193 -9.77 -9.42 14.14
C ALA A 193 -9.02 -10.58 14.84
N GLN A 194 -7.69 -10.51 14.90
CA GLN A 194 -6.81 -11.54 15.47
C GLN A 194 -6.55 -11.33 16.97
N LEU A 195 -6.93 -10.18 17.52
CA LEU A 195 -6.64 -9.81 18.91
C LEU A 195 -7.70 -10.28 19.89
N ARG A 196 -7.29 -10.40 21.14
CA ARG A 196 -8.14 -10.60 22.32
C ARG A 196 -7.69 -9.60 23.39
N PRO A 197 -7.97 -8.29 23.20
CA PRO A 197 -7.51 -7.26 24.12
C PRO A 197 -8.18 -7.42 25.48
N GLU A 198 -7.46 -7.02 26.53
CA GLU A 198 -8.04 -6.87 27.87
C GLU A 198 -9.05 -5.70 27.90
N PRO A 199 -9.95 -5.62 28.89
CA PRO A 199 -11.02 -4.61 28.89
C PRO A 199 -10.56 -3.16 28.73
N ASP A 200 -9.44 -2.79 29.36
CA ASP A 200 -8.89 -1.43 29.28
C ASP A 200 -8.32 -1.12 27.90
N GLU A 201 -7.60 -2.08 27.29
CA GLU A 201 -7.08 -1.96 25.91
C GLU A 201 -8.23 -1.95 24.89
N LEU A 202 -9.28 -2.75 25.11
CA LEU A 202 -10.45 -2.77 24.24
C LEU A 202 -11.16 -1.41 24.23
N LEU A 203 -11.26 -0.75 25.40
CA LEU A 203 -11.84 0.57 25.51
C LEU A 203 -10.97 1.63 24.81
N ASP A 204 -9.66 1.60 25.03
CA ASP A 204 -8.71 2.51 24.38
C ASP A 204 -8.75 2.38 22.85
N LEU A 205 -8.76 1.15 22.32
CA LEU A 205 -8.89 0.90 20.87
C LEU A 205 -10.25 1.36 20.33
N TRP A 206 -11.33 1.27 21.11
CA TRP A 206 -12.63 1.79 20.71
C TRP A 206 -12.61 3.32 20.61
N GLU A 207 -12.04 4.00 21.60
CA GLU A 207 -11.91 5.45 21.62
C GLU A 207 -11.06 5.95 20.44
N GLN A 208 -9.92 5.30 20.17
CA GLN A 208 -9.09 5.58 18.99
C GLN A 208 -9.88 5.39 17.68
N LEU A 209 -10.67 4.31 17.56
CA LEU A 209 -11.49 4.06 16.38
C LEU A 209 -12.56 5.13 16.19
N VAL A 210 -13.28 5.51 17.26
CA VAL A 210 -14.31 6.55 17.20
C VAL A 210 -13.69 7.88 16.78
N SER A 211 -12.53 8.26 17.33
CA SER A 211 -11.80 9.45 16.88
C SER A 211 -11.40 9.39 15.40
N ALA A 212 -10.93 8.24 14.92
CA ALA A 212 -10.60 8.06 13.50
C ALA A 212 -11.84 8.18 12.59
N LEU A 213 -12.98 7.64 13.01
CA LEU A 213 -14.23 7.71 12.25
C LEU A 213 -14.82 9.13 12.24
N LEU A 214 -14.72 9.87 13.35
CA LEU A 214 -15.09 11.27 13.41
C LEU A 214 -14.26 12.11 12.43
N ALA A 215 -12.94 11.93 12.42
CA ALA A 215 -12.06 12.64 11.48
C ALA A 215 -12.36 12.31 10.00
N LEU A 216 -12.82 11.08 9.71
CA LEU A 216 -13.35 10.75 8.37
C LEU A 216 -14.69 11.47 8.10
N ALA A 217 -15.62 11.42 9.06
CA ALA A 217 -16.95 12.00 8.92
C ALA A 217 -16.90 13.53 8.74
N GLU A 218 -16.04 14.24 9.47
CA GLU A 218 -15.78 15.69 9.32
C GLU A 218 -15.44 16.07 7.86
N ARG A 219 -14.84 15.14 7.12
CA ARG A 219 -14.45 15.31 5.71
C ARG A 219 -15.53 14.85 4.74
N GLY A 220 -16.72 14.47 5.23
CA GLY A 220 -17.76 13.85 4.42
C GLY A 220 -17.33 12.50 3.87
N GLN A 221 -16.52 11.75 4.60
CA GLN A 221 -15.96 10.47 4.17
C GLN A 221 -16.32 9.32 5.11
N THR A 222 -16.45 8.12 4.54
CA THR A 222 -16.44 6.85 5.28
C THR A 222 -15.47 5.89 4.61
N HIS A 223 -14.98 4.89 5.33
CA HIS A 223 -14.02 3.93 4.80
C HIS A 223 -14.58 3.13 3.61
N GLY A 224 -15.88 2.80 3.64
CA GLY A 224 -16.59 2.09 2.58
C GLY A 224 -16.39 0.57 2.57
N ASP A 225 -15.58 0.00 3.45
CA ASP A 225 -15.38 -1.45 3.65
C ASP A 225 -14.77 -1.74 5.02
N LEU A 226 -15.13 -0.96 6.04
CA LEU A 226 -14.50 -1.08 7.36
C LEU A 226 -14.92 -2.40 8.02
N SER A 227 -13.92 -3.09 8.55
CA SER A 227 -14.10 -4.28 9.37
C SER A 227 -12.88 -4.46 10.27
N PRO A 228 -12.95 -5.31 11.30
CA PRO A 228 -11.80 -5.65 12.14
C PRO A 228 -10.62 -6.25 11.37
N TYR A 229 -10.82 -6.68 10.13
CA TYR A 229 -9.73 -7.13 9.27
C TYR A 229 -8.96 -5.95 8.66
N ASN A 230 -9.59 -4.80 8.44
CA ASN A 230 -8.96 -3.62 7.81
C ASN A 230 -8.39 -2.63 8.85
N ILE A 231 -8.15 -3.12 10.06
CA ILE A 231 -7.59 -2.36 11.18
C ILE A 231 -6.37 -3.15 11.67
N LEU A 232 -5.21 -2.52 11.71
CA LEU A 232 -4.02 -3.03 12.38
C LEU A 232 -3.90 -2.42 13.77
N VAL A 233 -3.29 -3.16 14.70
CA VAL A 233 -2.93 -2.63 16.02
C VAL A 233 -1.47 -2.92 16.27
N HIS A 234 -0.67 -1.87 16.46
CA HIS A 234 0.76 -1.97 16.72
C HIS A 234 1.10 -1.25 18.02
N HIS A 235 1.56 -1.98 19.03
CA HIS A 235 1.89 -1.43 20.35
C HIS A 235 0.79 -0.52 20.93
N GLY A 236 -0.48 -0.96 20.84
CA GLY A 236 -1.65 -0.21 21.28
C GLY A 236 -2.17 0.87 20.32
N ARG A 237 -1.43 1.20 19.25
CA ARG A 237 -1.87 2.16 18.23
C ARG A 237 -2.73 1.48 17.17
N LEU A 238 -3.97 1.94 17.01
CA LEU A 238 -4.87 1.54 15.94
C LEU A 238 -4.46 2.23 14.62
N VAL A 239 -4.42 1.48 13.51
CA VAL A 239 -4.13 2.01 12.17
C VAL A 239 -5.11 1.44 11.14
N LEU A 240 -5.83 2.30 10.43
CA LEU A 240 -6.74 1.93 9.34
C LEU A 240 -5.93 1.63 8.08
N ILE A 241 -6.25 0.52 7.40
CA ILE A 241 -5.58 0.10 6.16
C ILE A 241 -6.60 -0.23 5.06
N ASP A 242 -6.11 -0.42 3.83
CA ASP A 242 -6.96 -0.73 2.67
C ASP A 242 -8.03 0.38 2.44
N LEU A 243 -7.57 1.65 2.40
CA LEU A 243 -8.38 2.86 2.15
C LEU A 243 -8.58 3.31 0.68
N PRO A 244 -8.29 2.57 -0.41
CA PRO A 244 -8.67 3.05 -1.76
C PRO A 244 -10.19 3.12 -1.98
N GLN A 245 -11.00 2.73 -0.98
CA GLN A 245 -12.45 2.70 -1.01
C GLN A 245 -13.10 3.85 -0.23
N VAL A 246 -12.34 4.86 0.23
CA VAL A 246 -12.94 6.00 0.96
C VAL A 246 -14.08 6.59 0.13
N VAL A 247 -15.30 6.47 0.64
CA VAL A 247 -16.52 6.90 -0.02
C VAL A 247 -16.86 8.29 0.47
N ASP A 248 -17.03 9.22 -0.46
CA ASP A 248 -17.67 10.50 -0.19
C ASP A 248 -19.15 10.24 0.14
N VAL A 249 -19.52 10.42 1.40
CA VAL A 249 -20.87 10.09 1.89
C VAL A 249 -21.92 11.13 1.49
N VAL A 250 -21.48 12.30 1.03
CA VAL A 250 -22.34 13.40 0.59
C VAL A 250 -22.70 13.26 -0.88
N ILE A 251 -21.71 12.90 -1.71
CA ILE A 251 -21.85 12.79 -3.16
C ILE A 251 -22.39 11.41 -3.57
N ASN A 252 -22.01 10.35 -2.86
CA ASN A 252 -22.45 9.00 -3.21
C ASN A 252 -23.90 8.75 -2.76
N PRO A 253 -24.82 8.34 -3.67
CA PRO A 253 -26.21 8.03 -3.30
C PRO A 253 -26.34 6.95 -2.22
N ASN A 254 -25.37 6.04 -2.13
CA ASN A 254 -25.32 4.97 -1.13
C ASN A 254 -24.39 5.31 0.05
N GLY A 255 -23.95 6.57 0.19
CA GLY A 255 -22.96 7.01 1.18
C GLY A 255 -23.37 6.68 2.62
N ARG A 256 -24.65 6.95 2.96
CA ARG A 256 -25.23 6.62 4.27
C ARG A 256 -25.22 5.12 4.55
N ASP A 257 -25.48 4.28 3.55
CA ASP A 257 -25.48 2.82 3.72
C ASP A 257 -24.06 2.29 3.96
N PHE A 258 -23.06 2.87 3.28
CA PHE A 258 -21.66 2.54 3.54
C PHE A 258 -21.23 2.92 4.97
N LEU A 259 -21.58 4.13 5.42
CA LEU A 259 -21.30 4.60 6.78
C LEU A 259 -21.96 3.70 7.83
N SER A 260 -23.26 3.42 7.66
CA SER A 260 -23.99 2.52 8.55
C SER A 260 -23.35 1.14 8.63
N ARG A 261 -22.99 0.56 7.48
CA ARG A 261 -22.34 -0.76 7.42
C ARG A 261 -20.99 -0.77 8.12
N ASP A 262 -20.16 0.25 7.89
CA ASP A 262 -18.84 0.37 8.51
C ASP A 262 -18.96 0.38 10.04
N VAL A 263 -19.85 1.24 10.57
CA VAL A 263 -20.13 1.36 12.01
C VAL A 263 -20.61 0.04 12.60
N HIS A 264 -21.60 -0.60 11.98
CA HIS A 264 -22.15 -1.86 12.45
C HIS A 264 -21.12 -2.99 12.47
N ASN A 265 -20.27 -3.07 11.44
CA ASN A 265 -19.26 -4.12 11.34
C ASN A 265 -18.25 -4.05 12.50
N VAL A 266 -17.77 -2.85 12.84
CA VAL A 266 -16.80 -2.68 13.92
C VAL A 266 -17.47 -2.76 15.29
N ALA A 267 -18.59 -2.08 15.50
CA ALA A 267 -19.32 -2.12 16.78
C ALA A 267 -19.68 -3.56 17.17
N LYS A 268 -20.16 -4.37 16.21
CA LYS A 268 -20.44 -5.80 16.43
C LYS A 268 -19.22 -6.56 16.95
N TRP A 269 -18.03 -6.27 16.44
CA TRP A 269 -16.81 -6.91 16.92
C TRP A 269 -16.48 -6.47 18.35
N PHE A 270 -16.49 -5.17 18.64
CA PHE A 270 -16.18 -4.68 19.99
C PHE A 270 -17.17 -5.18 21.05
N LEU A 271 -18.47 -5.15 20.76
CA LEU A 271 -19.51 -5.70 21.64
C LEU A 271 -19.29 -7.20 21.91
N ALA A 272 -18.95 -7.97 20.87
CA ALA A 272 -18.66 -9.40 21.01
C ALA A 272 -17.39 -9.69 21.83
N HIS A 273 -16.49 -8.72 22.01
CA HIS A 273 -15.28 -8.82 22.81
C HIS A 273 -15.41 -8.21 24.21
N GLY A 274 -16.62 -7.79 24.61
CA GLY A 274 -16.92 -7.37 25.97
C GLY A 274 -17.01 -5.85 26.16
N LEU A 275 -17.01 -5.05 25.09
CA LEU A 275 -17.30 -3.63 25.20
C LEU A 275 -18.76 -3.46 25.69
N PRO A 276 -19.01 -2.66 26.75
CA PRO A 276 -20.38 -2.44 27.23
C PRO A 276 -21.28 -1.82 26.16
N GLU A 277 -22.51 -2.31 26.02
CA GLU A 277 -23.50 -1.84 25.02
C GLU A 277 -23.77 -0.34 25.13
N ARG A 278 -23.78 0.21 26.35
CA ARG A 278 -23.92 1.67 26.60
C ARG A 278 -22.77 2.52 26.03
N ILE A 279 -21.65 1.90 25.63
CA ILE A 279 -20.47 2.56 25.04
C ILE A 279 -20.39 2.23 23.54
N GLY A 280 -20.59 0.97 23.19
CA GLY A 280 -20.45 0.44 21.83
C GLY A 280 -21.73 0.46 20.99
N ASP A 281 -22.75 1.25 21.35
CA ASP A 281 -24.01 1.32 20.62
C ASP A 281 -23.80 1.83 19.17
N PRO A 282 -24.04 0.99 18.15
CA PRO A 282 -23.81 1.38 16.76
C PRO A 282 -24.75 2.50 16.29
N GLU A 283 -25.98 2.59 16.81
CA GLU A 283 -26.93 3.62 16.38
C GLU A 283 -26.50 4.99 16.93
N HIS A 284 -26.07 5.03 18.19
CA HIS A 284 -25.52 6.25 18.77
C HIS A 284 -24.28 6.76 18.02
N LEU A 285 -23.35 5.85 17.69
CA LEU A 285 -22.17 6.21 16.91
C LEU A 285 -22.56 6.66 15.49
N LEU A 286 -23.52 5.98 14.85
CA LEU A 286 -23.98 6.37 13.51
C LEU A 286 -24.60 7.77 13.51
N ASP A 287 -25.45 8.10 14.48
CA ASP A 287 -26.05 9.42 14.61
C ASP A 287 -24.99 10.51 14.80
N LEU A 288 -23.98 10.24 15.64
CA LEU A 288 -22.85 11.14 15.86
C LEU A 288 -22.10 11.40 14.55
N LEU A 289 -21.70 10.35 13.84
CA LEU A 289 -20.96 10.46 12.58
C LEU A 289 -21.80 11.12 11.47
N ALA A 290 -23.10 10.83 11.39
CA ALA A 290 -23.98 11.44 10.42
C ALA A 290 -24.17 12.94 10.66
N GLY A 291 -24.22 13.36 11.93
CA GLY A 291 -24.22 14.77 12.32
C GLY A 291 -22.93 15.46 11.89
N GLU A 292 -21.78 14.84 12.16
CA GLU A 292 -20.47 15.39 11.81
C GLU A 292 -20.26 15.50 10.29
N ALA A 293 -20.71 14.50 9.53
CA ALA A 293 -20.72 14.50 8.07
C ALA A 293 -21.80 15.42 7.46
N ARG A 294 -22.59 16.12 8.29
CA ARG A 294 -23.68 17.03 7.88
C ARG A 294 -24.69 16.37 6.95
N LEU A 295 -24.99 15.10 7.20
CA LEU A 295 -25.93 14.34 6.40
C LEU A 295 -27.38 14.61 6.81
N THR A 296 -27.61 15.12 8.02
CA THR A 296 -28.92 15.40 8.65
C THR A 296 -29.78 16.40 7.89
#